data_AF-A0A662DD59-F1
#
_entry.id   AF-A0A662DD59-F1
#
_cell.length_a   1.000
_cell.length_b   1.000
_cell.length_c   1.000
_cell.angle_alpha   90.00
_cell.angle_beta   90.00
_cell.angle_gamma   90.00
#
_symmetry.space_group_name_H-M   'P 1'
#
loop_
_entity.id
_entity.type
_entity.pdbx_description
1 polymer ?
#
loop_
_entity_poly.entity_id
_entity_poly.type
_entity_poly.pdbx_seq_one_letter_code
_entity_poly.pdbx_strand_id
1 'polypeptide(L)'
;MKNEYIKGISVNIILLGIVSFLNDLSSEMIMPILPMFITALGGTGLIIGLIGGLRDSVSSILKVFCGYWSYSVGKRKVFVFPGYLTSAVFKLLLSFSKVWQHVLIFAGLERVGK
;
A
#
# COMPACT_ATOMS: atom_id res chain seq x y z
N MET A 1 2.99 9.07 -27.60
CA MET A 1 2.64 9.89 -26.42
C MET A 1 3.36 11.21 -26.56
N LYS A 2 2.63 12.32 -26.69
CA LYS A 2 3.22 13.66 -26.81
C LYS A 2 3.86 13.98 -25.46
N ASN A 3 5.19 14.14 -25.41
CA ASN A 3 5.86 14.51 -24.16
C ASN A 3 5.59 15.98 -23.90
N GLU A 4 4.56 16.25 -23.11
CA GLU A 4 4.31 17.59 -22.59
C GLU A 4 5.25 17.80 -21.40
N TYR A 5 6.04 18.87 -21.48
CA TYR A 5 6.99 19.29 -20.46
C TYR A 5 6.50 20.59 -19.85
N ILE A 6 6.44 20.67 -18.53
CA ILE A 6 6.13 21.89 -17.78
C ILE A 6 7.43 22.31 -17.08
N LYS A 7 7.99 23.47 -17.44
CA LYS A 7 9.25 23.99 -16.87
C LYS A 7 10.41 22.97 -16.88
N GLY A 8 10.50 22.14 -17.93
CA GLY A 8 11.57 21.13 -18.08
C GLY A 8 11.31 19.78 -17.39
N ILE A 9 10.20 19.63 -16.66
CA ILE A 9 9.80 18.36 -16.03
C ILE A 9 8.72 17.69 -16.88
N SER A 10 8.87 16.40 -17.14
CA SER A 10 7.84 15.65 -17.87
C SER A 10 6.55 15.55 -17.04
N VAL A 11 5.39 15.74 -17.66
CA VAL A 11 4.08 15.62 -16.99
C VAL A 11 3.91 14.27 -16.28
N ASN A 12 4.50 13.19 -16.81
CA ASN A 12 4.49 11.88 -16.16
C ASN A 12 5.14 11.87 -14.77
N ILE A 13 6.21 12.65 -14.56
CA ILE A 13 6.88 12.75 -13.25
C ILE A 13 5.95 13.45 -12.25
N ILE A 14 5.28 14.52 -12.67
CA ILE A 14 4.32 15.26 -11.84
C ILE A 14 3.15 14.35 -11.46
N LEU A 15 2.57 13.65 -12.44
CA LEU A 15 1.45 12.72 -12.20
C LEU A 15 1.84 11.57 -11.27
N LEU A 16 2.99 10.93 -11.50
CA LEU A 16 3.49 9.86 -10.62
C LEU A 16 3.79 10.38 -9.21
N GLY A 17 4.36 11.59 -9.10
CA GLY A 17 4.61 12.25 -7.81
C GLY A 17 3.32 12.46 -7.02
N ILE A 18 2.27 12.98 -7.66
CA ILE A 18 0.96 13.18 -7.02
C ILE A 18 0.36 11.84 -6.58
N VAL A 19 0.36 10.83 -7.44
CA VAL A 19 -0.19 9.49 -7.12
C VAL A 19 0.57 8.85 -5.95
N SER A 20 1.90 8.92 -5.96
CA SER A 20 2.72 8.39 -4.87
C SER A 20 2.47 9.13 -3.57
N PHE A 21 2.43 10.47 -3.62
CA PHE A 21 2.16 11.31 -2.46
C PHE A 21 0.81 10.98 -1.81
N LEU A 22 -0.26 10.87 -2.60
CA LEU A 22 -1.59 10.52 -2.09
C LEU A 22 -1.62 9.12 -1.47
N ASN A 23 -0.93 8.15 -2.07
CA ASN A 23 -0.87 6.80 -1.52
C ASN A 23 -0.11 6.74 -0.19
N ASP A 24 1.03 7.44 -0.10
CA ASP A 24 1.82 7.50 1.13
C ASP A 24 1.08 8.23 2.24
N LEU A 25 0.50 9.40 1.93
CA LEU A 25 -0.33 10.15 2.87
C LEU A 25 -1.44 9.27 3.46
N SER A 26 -2.16 8.54 2.61
CA SER A 26 -3.22 7.62 3.05
C SER A 26 -2.70 6.52 3.96
N SER A 27 -1.50 6.02 3.70
CA SER A 27 -0.89 4.93 4.48
C SER A 27 -0.40 5.42 5.85
N GLU A 28 0.18 6.62 5.89
CA GLU A 28 0.67 7.25 7.13
C GLU A 28 -0.49 7.70 8.04
N MET A 29 -1.65 8.05 7.48
CA MET A 29 -2.86 8.32 8.27
C MET A 29 -3.39 7.07 9.00
N ILE A 30 -3.26 5.90 8.40
CA ILE A 30 -3.77 4.63 8.97
C ILE A 30 -2.86 4.13 10.11
N MET A 31 -1.54 4.29 9.97
CA MET A 31 -0.54 3.79 10.94
C MET A 31 -0.86 4.08 12.42
N PRO A 32 -1.10 5.34 12.83
CA PRO A 32 -1.34 5.67 14.24
C PRO A 32 -2.72 5.19 14.73
N ILE A 33 -3.70 5.04 13.84
CA ILE A 33 -5.07 4.66 14.18
C ILE A 33 -5.21 3.13 14.28
N LEU A 34 -4.39 2.38 13.54
CA LEU A 34 -4.52 0.93 13.40
C LEU A 34 -4.50 0.17 14.74
N PRO A 35 -3.64 0.48 15.74
CA PRO A 35 -3.68 -0.21 17.03
C PRO A 35 -5.01 -0.01 17.75
N MET A 36 -5.53 1.22 17.79
CA MET A 36 -6.83 1.54 18.40
C MET A 36 -7.99 0.87 17.65
N PHE A 37 -7.90 0.78 16.32
CA PHE A 37 -8.90 0.09 15.51
C PHE A 37 -8.92 -1.41 15.79
N ILE A 38 -7.75 -2.05 15.92
CA ILE A 38 -7.64 -3.47 16.25
C ILE A 38 -8.20 -3.76 17.65
N THR A 39 -7.88 -2.93 18.65
CA THR A 39 -8.38 -3.12 20.01
C THR A 39 -9.89 -2.92 20.11
N ALA A 40 -10.45 -1.95 19.38
CA ALA A 40 -11.90 -1.74 19.29
C ALA A 40 -12.64 -2.95 18.69
N LEU A 41 -11.98 -3.74 17.84
CA LEU A 41 -12.53 -4.97 17.25
C LEU A 41 -12.23 -6.23 18.08
N GLY A 42 -11.80 -6.08 19.33
CA GLY A 42 -11.52 -7.17 20.26
C GLY A 42 -10.11 -7.77 20.14
N GLY A 43 -9.20 -7.12 19.41
CA GLY A 43 -7.81 -7.53 19.32
C GLY A 43 -6.99 -7.19 20.57
N THR A 44 -5.98 -8.00 20.87
CA THR A 44 -5.04 -7.78 21.98
C THR A 44 -3.74 -7.16 21.49
N GLY A 45 -2.85 -6.75 22.41
CA GLY A 45 -1.52 -6.26 22.04
C GLY A 45 -0.70 -7.26 21.21
N LEU A 46 -0.88 -8.56 21.43
CA LEU A 46 -0.27 -9.61 20.61
C LEU A 46 -0.78 -9.54 19.16
N ILE A 47 -2.09 -9.37 18.97
CA ILE A 47 -2.70 -9.26 17.64
C ILE A 47 -2.21 -8.00 16.91
N ILE A 48 -2.04 -6.88 17.61
CA ILE A 48 -1.47 -5.65 17.05
C ILE A 48 -0.04 -5.91 16.52
N GLY A 49 0.80 -6.54 17.34
CA GLY A 49 2.16 -6.90 16.94
C GLY A 49 2.20 -7.87 15.76
N LEU A 50 1.32 -8.87 15.75
CA LEU A 50 1.20 -9.84 14.66
C LEU A 50 0.78 -9.17 13.35
N ILE A 51 -0.25 -8.31 13.38
CA ILE A 51 -0.72 -7.60 12.18
C ILE A 51 0.37 -6.63 11.70
N GLY A 52 1.00 -5.87 12.60
CA GLY A 52 2.13 -4.99 12.26
C GLY A 52 3.28 -5.74 11.58
N GLY A 53 3.73 -6.83 12.20
CA GLY A 53 4.80 -7.67 11.64
C GLY A 53 4.43 -8.29 10.30
N LEU A 54 3.19 -8.76 10.13
CA LEU A 54 2.71 -9.29 8.86
C LEU A 54 2.73 -8.22 7.76
N ARG A 55 2.24 -7.01 8.06
CA ARG A 55 2.23 -5.88 7.11
C ARG A 55 3.63 -5.52 6.62
N ASP A 56 4.59 -5.45 7.53
CA ASP A 56 5.97 -5.09 7.18
C ASP A 56 6.70 -6.24 6.47
N SER A 57 6.40 -7.49 6.85
CA SER A 57 6.91 -8.68 6.18
C SER A 57 6.43 -8.77 4.73
N VAL A 58 5.12 -8.63 4.49
CA VAL A 58 4.52 -8.67 3.15
C VAL A 58 5.12 -7.59 2.25
N SER A 59 5.21 -6.35 2.76
CA SER A 59 5.84 -5.22 2.04
C SER A 59 7.28 -5.53 1.64
N SER A 60 8.10 -6.00 2.60
CA SER A 60 9.52 -6.28 2.37
C SER A 60 9.72 -7.42 1.37
N ILE A 61 8.93 -8.49 1.48
CA ILE A 61 8.96 -9.63 0.57
C ILE A 61 8.58 -9.18 -0.85
N LEU A 62 7.46 -8.48 -1.00
CA LEU A 62 6.98 -8.04 -2.32
C LEU A 62 7.95 -7.07 -2.99
N LYS A 63 8.63 -6.20 -2.23
CA LYS A 63 9.67 -5.32 -2.80
C LYS A 63 10.80 -6.10 -3.45
N VAL A 64 11.25 -7.19 -2.84
CA VAL A 64 12.31 -8.04 -3.40
C VAL A 64 11.81 -8.75 -4.67
N PHE A 65 10.66 -9.41 -4.60
CA PHE A 65 10.14 -10.20 -5.72
C PHE A 65 9.69 -9.32 -6.90
N CYS A 66 8.85 -8.31 -6.64
CA CYS A 66 8.37 -7.39 -7.67
C CYS A 66 9.49 -6.50 -8.21
N GLY A 67 10.47 -6.12 -7.38
CA GLY A 67 11.65 -5.37 -7.81
C GLY A 67 12.49 -6.16 -8.80
N TYR A 68 12.79 -7.43 -8.47
CA TYR A 68 13.52 -8.33 -9.37
C TYR A 68 12.76 -8.58 -10.68
N TRP A 69 11.46 -8.89 -10.59
CA TRP A 69 10.65 -9.21 -11.76
C TRP A 69 10.41 -7.98 -12.65
N SER A 70 10.16 -6.81 -12.05
CA SER A 70 10.02 -5.56 -12.79
C SER A 70 11.32 -5.13 -13.48
N TYR A 71 12.48 -5.50 -12.93
CA TYR A 71 13.76 -5.26 -13.57
C TYR A 71 13.91 -6.14 -14.82
N SER A 72 13.59 -7.43 -14.71
CA SER A 72 13.68 -8.39 -15.83
C SER A 72 12.74 -8.08 -16.99
N VAL A 73 11.52 -7.59 -16.71
CA VAL A 73 10.48 -7.33 -17.74
C VAL A 73 10.64 -5.95 -18.40
N GLY A 74 11.39 -5.01 -17.82
CA GLY A 74 11.64 -3.67 -18.37
C GLY A 74 10.41 -2.74 -18.46
N LYS A 75 9.18 -3.24 -18.22
CA LYS A 75 7.92 -2.48 -18.29
C LYS A 75 7.35 -2.22 -16.89
N ARG A 76 7.91 -1.22 -16.20
CA ARG A 76 7.56 -0.85 -14.81
C ARG A 76 6.07 -0.52 -14.60
N LYS A 77 5.40 0.11 -15.58
CA LYS A 77 3.99 0.54 -15.46
C LYS A 77 3.01 -0.62 -15.18
N VAL A 78 3.28 -1.82 -15.70
CA VAL A 78 2.35 -2.97 -15.58
C VAL A 78 2.34 -3.54 -14.16
N PHE A 79 3.41 -3.36 -13.39
CA PHE A 79 3.49 -3.80 -12.00
C PHE A 79 2.99 -2.74 -11.01
N VAL A 80 3.23 -1.47 -11.33
CA VAL A 80 2.86 -0.33 -10.46
C VAL A 80 1.34 -0.16 -10.37
N PHE A 81 0.64 -0.23 -11.50
CA PHE A 81 -0.81 -0.02 -11.54
C PHE A 81 -1.62 -1.02 -10.68
N PRO A 82 -1.46 -2.35 -10.82
CA PRO A 82 -2.20 -3.30 -10.00
C PRO A 82 -1.80 -3.22 -8.52
N GLY A 83 -0.54 -2.90 -8.21
CA GLY A 83 -0.09 -2.68 -6.83
C GLY A 83 -0.87 -1.56 -6.15
N TYR A 84 -0.91 -0.37 -6.76
CA TYR A 84 -1.67 0.77 -6.22
C TYR A 84 -3.18 0.51 -6.16
N LEU A 85 -3.75 -0.13 -7.19
CA LEU A 85 -5.17 -0.47 -7.21
C LEU A 85 -5.53 -1.41 -6.06
N THR A 86 -4.71 -2.44 -5.86
CA THR A 86 -4.88 -3.41 -4.77
C THR A 86 -4.80 -2.70 -3.42
N SER A 87 -3.79 -1.85 -3.21
CA SER A 87 -3.66 -1.06 -1.98
C SER A 87 -4.89 -0.20 -1.69
N ALA A 88 -5.39 0.52 -2.70
CA ALA A 88 -6.58 1.36 -2.56
C ALA A 88 -7.84 0.56 -2.21
N VAL A 89 -8.08 -0.58 -2.87
CA VAL A 89 -9.23 -1.46 -2.59
C VAL A 89 -9.17 -1.99 -1.16
N PHE A 90 -8.01 -2.47 -0.70
CA PHE A 90 -7.89 -3.01 0.66
C PHE A 90 -7.95 -1.94 1.76
N LYS A 91 -7.51 -0.70 1.47
CA LYS A 91 -7.76 0.46 2.37
C LYS A 91 -9.26 0.74 2.54
N LEU A 92 -10.04 0.65 1.45
CA LEU A 92 -11.50 0.81 1.53
C LEU A 92 -12.14 -0.35 2.30
N LEU A 93 -11.73 -1.60 2.05
CA LEU A 93 -12.23 -2.77 2.75
C LEU A 93 -11.90 -2.75 4.25
N LEU A 94 -10.76 -2.18 4.63
CA LEU A 94 -10.37 -1.95 6.02
C LEU A 94 -11.47 -1.22 6.81
N SER A 95 -12.07 -0.18 6.22
CA SER A 95 -13.17 0.59 6.83
C SER A 95 -14.44 -0.23 7.10
N PHE A 96 -14.63 -1.36 6.41
CA PHE A 96 -15.77 -2.27 6.61
C PHE A 96 -15.48 -3.41 7.59
N SER A 97 -14.30 -3.42 8.23
CA SER A 97 -13.92 -4.47 9.18
C SER A 97 -14.76 -4.41 10.45
N LYS A 98 -15.40 -5.54 10.80
CA LYS A 98 -16.19 -5.70 12.04
C LYS A 98 -15.51 -6.59 13.08
N VAL A 99 -14.45 -7.29 12.68
CA VAL A 99 -13.65 -8.18 13.53
C VAL A 99 -12.18 -8.04 13.17
N TRP A 100 -11.27 -8.28 14.12
CA TRP A 100 -9.82 -8.06 13.92
C TRP A 100 -9.21 -8.99 12.85
N GLN A 101 -9.81 -10.16 12.58
CA GLN A 101 -9.35 -11.08 11.55
C GLN A 101 -9.45 -10.47 10.15
N HIS A 102 -10.46 -9.62 9.90
CA HIS A 102 -10.55 -8.88 8.64
C HIS A 102 -9.39 -7.91 8.49
N VAL A 103 -9.01 -7.24 9.59
CA VAL A 103 -7.88 -6.31 9.63
C VAL A 103 -6.58 -7.03 9.30
N LEU A 104 -6.38 -8.26 9.80
CA LEU A 104 -5.20 -9.07 9.48
C LEU A 104 -5.05 -9.29 7.97
N ILE A 105 -6.13 -9.70 7.31
CA ILE A 105 -6.12 -9.99 5.86
C ILE A 105 -5.98 -8.69 5.06
N PHE A 106 -6.83 -7.70 5.33
CA PHE A 106 -6.89 -6.48 4.54
C PHE A 106 -5.66 -5.60 4.74
N ALA A 107 -5.14 -5.47 5.97
CA ALA A 107 -3.94 -4.69 6.21
C ALA A 107 -2.69 -5.35 5.61
N GLY A 108 -2.62 -6.68 5.57
CA GLY A 108 -1.56 -7.40 4.88
C GLY A 108 -1.58 -7.12 3.37
N LEU A 109 -2.76 -7.22 2.74
CA LEU A 109 -2.92 -7.03 1.30
C LEU A 109 -2.86 -5.54 0.87
N GLU A 110 -3.18 -4.61 1.77
CA GLU A 110 -2.99 -3.17 1.57
C GLU A 110 -1.53 -2.81 1.22
N ARG A 111 -0.57 -3.58 1.74
CA ARG A 111 0.86 -3.35 1.53
C ARG A 111 1.39 -3.81 0.17
N VAL A 112 0.58 -4.47 -0.65
CA VAL A 112 0.98 -4.93 -1.99
C VAL A 112 1.38 -3.77 -2.91
N GLY A 113 0.80 -2.58 -2.70
CA GLY A 113 1.10 -1.39 -3.49
C GLY A 113 2.17 -0.46 -2.92
N LYS A 114 2.88 -0.84 -1.85
CA LYS A 114 3.84 0.03 -1.14
C LYS A 114 5.28 -0.49 -1.22
#